data_AF-A0A1J3GT30-F1
#
_entry.id   AF-A0A1J3GT30-F1
#
_cell.length_a   1.000
_cell.length_b   1.000
_cell.length_c   1.000
_cell.angle_alpha   90.00
_cell.angle_beta   90.00
_cell.angle_gamma   90.00
#
_symmetry.space_group_name_H-M   'P 1'
#
loop_
_entity.id
_entity.type
_entity.pdbx_description
1 polymer ?
#
loop_
_entity_poly.entity_id
_entity_poly.type
_entity_poly.pdbx_seq_one_letter_code
_entity_poly.pdbx_strand_id
1 'polypeptide(L)'
;DLATQLDGSTNDSPVMTPGSASCKTPQRNAFDFESQRSQDKLQVNQIWAIYSEDKGMLPTEYVKIQQIDTKPKLTLRVTHMELPPSTETMTRPASCGDFKLRRGKPSILPSGRLSQKVNPVPAIKKIVKIYPRKGEVWALYKKCDRTREEYDIVEVVDDYCAGKEIAKAVALTAKDSDSLLYGKQESNAGFIDIPKSEMSRFSHQIPAVRHQKRSTRRVQGVGYWELDPRAIPGRTIVLD
;
A
#
# COMPACT_ATOMS: atom_id res chain seq x y z
N ASP A 1 -52.12 58.39 35.40
CA ASP A 1 -51.16 59.33 36.00
C ASP A 1 -50.44 58.73 37.17
N LEU A 2 -49.16 58.43 36.99
CA LEU A 2 -48.06 58.94 37.83
C LEU A 2 -46.76 58.28 37.36
N ALA A 3 -45.91 59.11 36.77
CA ALA A 3 -44.52 58.82 36.47
C ALA A 3 -43.68 59.08 37.73
N THR A 4 -42.68 58.23 37.99
CA THR A 4 -41.47 58.64 38.72
C THR A 4 -40.25 57.92 38.14
N GLN A 5 -39.16 58.69 38.06
CA GLN A 5 -37.92 58.46 37.34
C GLN A 5 -36.89 57.55 38.04
N LEU A 6 -35.96 57.05 37.22
CA LEU A 6 -34.50 56.88 37.39
C LEU A 6 -33.96 56.35 38.73
N ASP A 7 -33.25 55.21 38.67
CA ASP A 7 -31.79 55.24 38.87
C ASP A 7 -31.09 54.00 38.28
N GLY A 8 -29.85 54.18 37.82
CA GLY A 8 -29.10 53.17 37.07
C GLY A 8 -28.41 52.11 37.93
N SER A 9 -28.06 50.98 37.32
CA SER A 9 -26.84 50.22 37.61
C SER A 9 -26.64 49.08 36.61
N THR A 10 -25.54 49.19 35.87
CA THR A 10 -24.61 48.14 35.42
C THR A 10 -25.19 46.84 34.82
N ASN A 11 -25.05 46.74 33.50
CA ASN A 11 -25.15 45.50 32.73
C ASN A 11 -24.10 44.49 33.20
N ASP A 12 -24.52 43.29 33.59
CA ASP A 12 -23.68 42.10 33.47
C ASP A 12 -24.53 40.90 33.01
N SER A 13 -24.05 40.23 31.97
CA SER A 13 -24.79 39.23 31.20
C SER A 13 -24.59 37.82 31.76
N PRO A 14 -25.60 36.93 31.80
CA PRO A 14 -25.34 35.50 31.86
C PRO A 14 -25.24 34.94 30.44
N VAL A 15 -24.02 34.53 30.09
CA VAL A 15 -23.69 33.76 28.88
C VAL A 15 -24.43 32.43 28.87
N MET A 16 -25.33 32.24 27.92
CA MET A 16 -25.89 30.91 27.59
C MET A 16 -24.91 30.16 26.69
N THR A 17 -24.31 29.10 27.21
CA THR A 17 -23.49 28.15 26.44
C THR A 17 -24.39 27.08 25.83
N PRO A 18 -24.48 26.91 24.50
CA PRO A 18 -25.15 25.76 23.91
C PRO A 18 -24.25 24.52 24.04
N GLY A 19 -24.78 23.47 24.64
CA GLY A 19 -24.10 22.18 24.76
C GLY A 19 -23.66 21.63 23.41
N SER A 20 -22.36 21.43 23.26
CA SER A 20 -21.74 20.72 22.15
C SER A 20 -22.26 19.28 22.12
N ALA A 21 -23.17 19.00 21.18
CA ALA A 21 -23.50 17.64 20.80
C ALA A 21 -22.25 17.02 20.16
N SER A 22 -21.50 16.23 20.95
CA SER A 22 -20.41 15.41 20.45
C SER A 22 -20.97 14.42 19.45
N CYS A 23 -20.91 14.78 18.16
CA CYS A 23 -21.11 13.88 17.05
C CYS A 23 -19.95 12.89 17.08
N LYS A 24 -20.09 11.81 17.86
CA LYS A 24 -19.18 10.67 17.81
C LYS A 24 -19.36 10.03 16.45
N THR A 25 -18.55 10.48 15.49
CA THR A 25 -18.39 9.81 14.21
C THR A 25 -18.04 8.35 14.51
N PRO A 26 -18.72 7.36 13.93
CA PRO A 26 -18.39 5.97 14.17
C PRO A 26 -16.94 5.76 13.74
N GLN A 27 -16.06 5.51 14.70
CA GLN A 27 -14.66 5.18 14.43
C GLN A 27 -14.69 3.87 13.65
N ARG A 28 -14.49 3.96 12.33
CA ARG A 28 -14.48 2.80 11.44
C ARG A 28 -13.31 1.92 11.88
N ASN A 29 -13.57 0.63 12.11
CA ASN A 29 -12.50 -0.34 12.40
C ASN A 29 -11.64 -0.51 11.15
N ALA A 30 -10.66 0.38 10.96
CA ALA A 30 -9.66 0.26 9.92
C ALA A 30 -8.89 -1.06 10.09
N PHE A 31 -8.46 -1.64 8.99
CA PHE A 31 -7.66 -2.85 9.03
C PHE A 31 -6.26 -2.54 9.57
N ASP A 32 -5.83 -3.30 10.57
CA ASP A 32 -4.49 -3.18 11.14
C ASP A 32 -3.46 -3.91 10.26
N PHE A 33 -2.83 -3.18 9.35
CA PHE A 33 -1.75 -3.72 8.51
C PHE A 33 -0.47 -4.02 9.29
N GLU A 34 -0.21 -3.35 10.41
CA GLU A 34 0.97 -3.60 11.24
C GLU A 34 0.89 -4.98 11.91
N SER A 35 -0.33 -5.44 12.24
CA SER A 35 -0.56 -6.83 12.69
C SER A 35 -0.08 -7.90 11.70
N GLN A 36 0.04 -7.57 10.40
CA GLN A 36 0.53 -8.51 9.39
C GLN A 36 2.05 -8.65 9.41
N ARG A 37 2.75 -7.77 10.12
CA ARG A 37 4.22 -7.70 10.24
C ARG A 37 4.71 -8.04 11.65
N SER A 38 3.79 -8.45 12.52
CA SER A 38 4.10 -8.78 13.91
C SER A 38 5.06 -9.97 14.01
N GLN A 39 5.79 -10.03 15.12
CA GLN A 39 6.83 -11.03 15.35
C GLN A 39 6.35 -12.47 15.12
N ASP A 40 5.11 -12.79 15.50
CA ASP A 40 4.51 -14.12 15.34
C ASP A 40 4.23 -14.51 13.87
N LYS A 41 4.22 -13.55 12.94
CA LYS A 41 4.06 -13.82 11.50
C LYS A 41 5.38 -14.07 10.78
N LEU A 42 6.49 -13.66 11.40
CA LEU A 42 7.81 -13.74 10.79
C LEU A 42 8.38 -15.14 10.89
N GLN A 43 8.93 -15.65 9.78
CA GLN A 43 9.60 -16.94 9.74
C GLN A 43 10.87 -16.85 8.89
N VAL A 44 11.87 -17.64 9.28
CA VAL A 44 13.10 -17.82 8.49
C VAL A 44 12.74 -18.37 7.11
N ASN A 45 13.50 -17.95 6.10
CA ASN A 45 13.32 -18.23 4.68
C ASN A 45 12.15 -17.51 3.98
N GLN A 46 11.33 -16.73 4.69
CA GLN A 46 10.34 -15.88 4.02
C GLN A 46 11.02 -14.76 3.23
N ILE A 47 10.36 -14.35 2.14
CA ILE A 47 10.75 -13.19 1.33
C ILE A 47 9.77 -12.07 1.60
N TRP A 48 10.29 -10.87 1.78
CA TRP A 48 9.52 -9.69 2.12
C TRP A 48 9.92 -8.51 1.25
N ALA A 49 8.95 -7.70 0.87
CA ALA A 49 9.18 -6.35 0.38
C ALA A 49 9.54 -5.45 1.56
N ILE A 50 10.47 -4.52 1.36
CA ILE A 50 10.93 -3.59 2.39
C ILE A 50 10.87 -2.15 1.91
N TYR A 51 10.46 -1.26 2.81
CA TYR A 51 10.54 0.18 2.57
C TYR A 51 12.01 0.59 2.45
N SER A 52 12.35 1.36 1.42
CA SER A 52 13.70 1.84 1.16
C SER A 52 13.77 3.35 1.42
N GLU A 53 14.69 3.77 2.31
CA GLU A 53 14.93 5.19 2.61
C GLU A 53 15.40 5.95 1.37
N ASP A 54 16.18 5.30 0.51
CA ASP A 54 16.73 5.90 -0.71
C ASP A 54 15.67 6.07 -1.82
N LYS A 55 14.49 5.46 -1.68
CA LYS A 55 13.44 5.39 -2.72
C LYS A 55 12.10 5.90 -2.21
N GLY A 56 12.12 7.01 -1.49
CA GLY A 56 10.90 7.70 -1.05
C GLY A 56 10.04 6.89 -0.08
N MET A 57 10.64 5.97 0.68
CA MET A 57 9.95 5.08 1.62
C MET A 57 8.89 4.17 0.96
N LEU A 58 9.13 3.74 -0.30
CA LEU A 58 8.28 2.78 -1.00
C LEU A 58 8.86 1.35 -0.93
N PRO A 59 8.00 0.31 -0.88
CA PRO A 59 8.44 -1.08 -0.71
C PRO A 59 8.88 -1.73 -2.03
N THR A 60 9.90 -1.16 -2.67
CA THR A 60 10.36 -1.55 -4.02
C THR A 60 11.49 -2.59 -4.01
N GLU A 61 12.02 -2.91 -2.84
CA GLU A 61 13.13 -3.85 -2.65
C GLU A 61 12.68 -5.11 -1.91
N TYR A 62 13.39 -6.22 -2.17
CA TYR A 62 13.06 -7.52 -1.58
C TYR A 62 14.23 -8.09 -0.78
N VAL A 63 13.89 -8.75 0.32
CA VAL A 63 14.87 -9.42 1.17
C VAL A 63 14.37 -10.80 1.59
N LYS A 64 15.30 -11.73 1.81
CA LYS A 64 15.03 -13.03 2.43
C LYS A 64 15.47 -13.02 3.88
N ILE A 65 14.59 -13.41 4.80
CA ILE A 65 14.90 -13.54 6.24
C ILE A 65 15.79 -14.77 6.44
N GLN A 66 16.98 -14.56 7.02
CA GLN A 66 17.92 -15.61 7.39
C GLN A 66 17.83 -15.95 8.88
N GLN A 67 17.62 -14.94 9.72
CA GLN A 67 17.53 -15.08 11.17
C GLN A 67 16.62 -13.99 11.74
N ILE A 68 15.95 -14.30 12.84
CA ILE A 68 15.09 -13.39 13.60
C ILE A 68 15.68 -13.28 15.02
N ASP A 69 16.13 -12.09 15.39
CA ASP A 69 16.73 -11.80 16.68
C ASP A 69 15.74 -10.93 17.48
N THR A 70 15.26 -11.44 18.62
CA THR A 70 14.17 -10.80 19.39
C THR A 70 14.65 -9.91 20.55
N LYS A 71 15.94 -9.98 20.91
CA LYS A 71 16.55 -9.22 22.00
C LYS A 71 17.80 -8.48 21.52
N PRO A 72 18.06 -7.25 21.99
CA PRO A 72 17.22 -6.43 22.88
C PRO A 72 16.02 -5.79 22.19
N LYS A 73 16.01 -5.74 20.85
CA LYS A 73 14.90 -5.29 20.00
C LYS A 73 14.71 -6.29 18.86
N LEU A 74 13.51 -6.36 18.30
CA LEU A 74 13.22 -7.22 17.15
C LEU A 74 13.98 -6.72 15.92
N THR A 75 14.97 -7.50 15.49
CA THR A 75 15.80 -7.24 14.32
C THR A 75 15.93 -8.51 13.47
N LEU A 76 16.18 -8.33 12.18
CA LEU A 76 16.23 -9.40 11.21
C LEU A 76 17.60 -9.40 10.56
N ARG A 77 18.22 -10.58 10.44
CA ARG A 77 19.35 -10.75 9.52
C ARG A 77 18.79 -11.17 8.18
N VAL A 78 19.04 -10.37 7.15
CA VAL A 78 18.42 -10.53 5.85
C VAL A 78 19.44 -10.56 4.73
N THR A 79 19.11 -11.26 3.65
CA THR A 79 19.86 -11.20 2.40
C THR A 79 19.03 -10.46 1.38
N HIS A 80 19.55 -9.36 0.84
CA HIS A 80 18.88 -8.60 -0.22
C HIS A 80 18.80 -9.42 -1.50
N MET A 81 17.77 -9.13 -2.29
CA MET A 81 17.59 -9.70 -3.62
C MET A 81 18.00 -8.69 -4.67
N GLU A 82 18.55 -9.17 -5.77
CA GLU A 82 18.94 -8.34 -6.91
C GLU A 82 18.43 -8.96 -8.20
N LEU A 83 18.10 -8.11 -9.16
CA LEU A 83 17.88 -8.55 -10.52
C LEU A 83 19.24 -8.80 -11.18
N PRO A 84 19.39 -9.89 -11.95
CA PRO A 84 20.52 -10.03 -12.86
C PRO A 84 20.60 -8.81 -13.79
N PRO A 85 21.81 -8.42 -14.23
CA PRO A 85 21.97 -7.38 -15.24
C PRO A 85 21.11 -7.73 -16.46
N SER A 86 20.19 -6.84 -16.82
CA SER A 86 19.41 -6.97 -18.05
C SER A 86 20.21 -6.41 -19.22
N THR A 87 20.09 -7.04 -20.39
CA THR A 87 20.57 -6.48 -21.66
C THR A 87 19.66 -5.36 -22.17
N GLU A 88 18.44 -5.24 -21.62
CA GLU A 88 17.49 -4.19 -21.95
C GLU A 88 17.72 -2.96 -21.07
N THR A 89 17.76 -1.78 -21.69
CA THR A 89 17.82 -0.49 -21.01
C THR A 89 16.49 -0.23 -20.30
N MET A 90 16.42 -0.65 -19.05
CA MET A 90 15.29 -0.36 -18.17
C MET A 90 15.28 1.12 -17.83
N THR A 91 14.19 1.81 -18.13
CA THR A 91 14.04 3.23 -17.79
C THR A 91 13.77 3.49 -16.31
N ARG A 92 13.46 2.44 -15.54
CA ARG A 92 13.10 2.50 -14.12
C ARG A 92 13.62 1.26 -13.38
N PRO A 93 13.92 1.36 -12.06
CA PRO A 93 14.21 0.19 -11.24
C PRO A 93 13.05 -0.81 -11.34
N ALA A 94 13.35 -2.03 -11.79
CA ALA A 94 12.35 -3.06 -11.92
C ALA A 94 12.06 -3.70 -10.56
N SER A 95 10.79 -3.69 -10.16
CA SER A 95 10.30 -4.35 -8.96
C SER A 95 9.56 -5.66 -9.27
N CYS A 96 9.52 -6.04 -10.54
CA CYS A 96 9.10 -7.35 -11.00
C CYS A 96 10.22 -8.00 -11.81
N GLY A 97 10.34 -9.32 -11.71
CA GLY A 97 11.33 -10.07 -12.47
C GLY A 97 11.79 -11.35 -11.78
N ASP A 98 12.84 -11.91 -12.37
CA ASP A 98 13.54 -13.11 -11.91
C ASP A 98 14.71 -12.70 -11.01
N PHE A 99 14.44 -12.61 -9.70
CA PHE A 99 15.43 -12.18 -8.71
C PHE A 99 16.35 -13.33 -8.31
N LYS A 100 17.55 -12.97 -7.86
CA LYS A 100 18.48 -13.86 -7.16
C LYS A 100 18.88 -13.24 -5.82
N LEU A 101 19.34 -14.07 -4.89
CA LEU A 101 19.95 -13.56 -3.66
C LEU A 101 21.26 -12.85 -4.00
N ARG A 102 21.41 -11.61 -3.53
CA ARG A 102 22.65 -10.84 -3.64
C ARG A 102 23.77 -11.59 -2.92
N ARG A 103 24.91 -11.75 -3.59
CA ARG A 103 26.09 -12.35 -2.97
C ARG A 103 26.68 -11.37 -1.95
N GLY A 104 27.06 -11.86 -0.79
CA GLY A 104 27.68 -11.05 0.25
C GLY A 104 27.19 -11.41 1.65
N LYS A 105 27.60 -10.61 2.63
CA LYS A 105 27.19 -10.78 4.01
C LYS A 105 25.73 -10.33 4.18
N PRO A 106 24.90 -11.05 4.97
CA PRO A 106 23.60 -10.57 5.39
C PRO A 106 23.70 -9.21 6.10
N SER A 107 22.69 -8.36 5.92
CA SER A 107 22.53 -7.09 6.63
C SER A 107 21.57 -7.25 7.81
N ILE A 108 21.65 -6.33 8.77
CA ILE A 108 20.69 -6.23 9.87
C ILE A 108 19.60 -5.23 9.45
N LEU A 109 18.34 -5.60 9.62
CA LEU A 109 17.17 -4.82 9.26
C LEU A 109 16.19 -4.74 10.46
N PRO A 110 15.76 -3.54 10.88
CA PRO A 110 14.65 -3.41 11.82
C PRO A 110 13.35 -3.98 11.25
N SER A 111 12.55 -4.70 12.04
CA SER A 111 11.30 -5.30 11.55
C SER A 111 10.30 -4.28 11.01
N GLY A 112 10.31 -3.05 11.53
CA GLY A 112 9.44 -1.95 11.06
C GLY A 112 9.67 -1.52 9.61
N ARG A 113 10.75 -1.98 8.96
CA ARG A 113 11.02 -1.76 7.52
C ARG A 113 10.30 -2.76 6.62
N LEU A 114 9.73 -3.84 7.17
CA LEU A 114 8.95 -4.81 6.40
C LEU A 114 7.65 -4.18 5.90
N SER A 115 7.26 -4.48 4.65
CA SER A 115 5.98 -4.06 4.09
C SER A 115 5.06 -5.26 3.91
N GLN A 116 5.31 -6.17 2.97
CA GLN A 116 4.50 -7.38 2.83
C GLN A 116 5.36 -8.61 2.59
N LYS A 117 4.86 -9.74 3.08
CA LYS A 117 5.37 -11.05 2.70
C LYS A 117 5.07 -11.25 1.22
N VAL A 118 6.12 -11.48 0.45
CA VAL A 118 6.00 -11.87 -0.95
C VAL A 118 5.81 -13.38 -0.98
N ASN A 119 4.82 -13.83 -1.72
CA ASN A 119 4.71 -15.23 -2.09
C ASN A 119 5.38 -15.36 -3.45
N PRO A 120 6.62 -15.86 -3.56
CA PRO A 120 7.25 -16.04 -4.86
C PRO A 120 6.71 -17.28 -5.56
N VAL A 121 6.88 -17.38 -6.89
CA VAL A 121 6.76 -18.67 -7.58
C VAL A 121 8.13 -19.36 -7.49
N PRO A 122 8.26 -20.52 -6.84
CA PRO A 122 9.51 -21.25 -6.80
C PRO A 122 9.96 -21.57 -8.23
N ALA A 123 11.20 -21.22 -8.56
CA ALA A 123 11.82 -21.57 -9.84
C ALA A 123 13.04 -22.47 -9.63
N ILE A 124 13.48 -23.10 -10.72
CA ILE A 124 14.68 -23.93 -10.76
C ILE A 124 15.92 -23.03 -10.55
N LYS A 125 16.95 -23.52 -9.85
CA LYS A 125 18.29 -22.89 -9.73
C LYS A 125 18.36 -21.51 -9.04
N LYS A 126 17.89 -21.39 -7.79
CA LYS A 126 18.08 -20.19 -6.92
C LYS A 126 17.46 -18.88 -7.45
N ILE A 127 16.61 -18.96 -8.47
CA ILE A 127 15.85 -17.83 -8.99
C ILE A 127 14.51 -17.77 -8.25
N VAL A 128 14.10 -16.54 -7.93
CA VAL A 128 12.84 -16.24 -7.26
C VAL A 128 12.06 -15.31 -8.16
N LYS A 129 10.91 -15.79 -8.65
CA LYS A 129 10.06 -15.01 -9.54
C LYS A 129 9.10 -14.15 -8.73
N ILE A 130 9.20 -12.84 -8.90
CA ILE A 130 8.33 -11.86 -8.28
C ILE A 130 7.62 -11.12 -9.41
N TYR A 131 6.36 -11.47 -9.62
CA TYR A 131 5.50 -10.89 -10.65
C TYR A 131 4.12 -10.61 -10.04
N PRO A 132 3.39 -9.62 -10.57
CA PRO A 132 2.05 -9.30 -10.12
C PRO A 132 1.11 -10.49 -10.29
N ARG A 133 0.31 -10.76 -9.26
CA ARG A 133 -0.66 -11.87 -9.24
C ARG A 133 -2.08 -11.35 -9.19
N LYS A 134 -2.99 -12.14 -9.74
CA LYS A 134 -4.41 -11.85 -9.73
C LYS A 134 -4.92 -11.62 -8.30
N GLY A 135 -5.64 -10.52 -8.12
CA GLY A 135 -6.20 -10.05 -6.86
C GLY A 135 -5.27 -9.13 -6.06
N GLU A 136 -4.02 -8.95 -6.46
CA GLU A 136 -3.13 -8.01 -5.80
C GLU A 136 -3.39 -6.56 -6.26
N VAL A 137 -3.19 -5.62 -5.35
CA VAL A 137 -3.19 -4.19 -5.65
C VAL A 137 -1.76 -3.70 -5.82
N TRP A 138 -1.49 -2.94 -6.87
CA TRP A 138 -0.15 -2.46 -7.21
C TRP A 138 -0.17 -0.95 -7.54
N ALA A 139 0.93 -0.28 -7.20
CA ALA A 139 1.27 1.00 -7.78
C ALA A 139 1.88 0.77 -9.17
N LEU A 140 1.26 1.34 -10.19
CA LEU A 140 1.65 1.21 -11.59
C LEU A 140 2.09 2.58 -12.12
N TYR A 141 3.31 2.68 -12.62
CA TYR A 141 3.77 3.92 -13.24
C TYR A 141 2.93 4.29 -14.46
N LYS A 142 2.59 5.58 -14.56
CA LYS A 142 1.98 6.16 -15.76
C LYS A 142 2.97 6.15 -16.93
N LYS A 143 2.45 5.93 -18.15
CA LYS A 143 3.24 5.81 -19.39
C LYS A 143 3.78 7.14 -19.91
N CYS A 144 3.08 8.25 -19.62
CA CYS A 144 3.30 9.53 -20.27
C CYS A 144 4.49 10.32 -19.71
N ASP A 145 4.85 10.11 -18.44
CA ASP A 145 5.84 10.96 -17.79
C ASP A 145 7.01 10.13 -17.26
N ARG A 146 8.16 10.22 -17.94
CA ARG A 146 9.43 9.62 -17.48
C ARG A 146 10.12 10.50 -16.43
N THR A 147 9.65 11.73 -16.24
CA THR A 147 10.30 12.72 -15.36
C THR A 147 9.57 12.90 -14.03
N ARG A 148 8.28 12.56 -13.97
CA ARG A 148 7.48 12.58 -12.74
C ARG A 148 7.13 11.17 -12.29
N GLU A 149 7.29 10.91 -10.99
CA GLU A 149 6.88 9.67 -10.34
C GLU A 149 5.36 9.66 -10.12
N GLU A 150 4.60 9.61 -11.21
CA GLU A 150 3.14 9.47 -11.15
C GLU A 150 2.72 8.00 -11.24
N TYR A 151 1.77 7.63 -10.39
CA TYR A 151 1.29 6.27 -10.24
C TYR A 151 -0.23 6.22 -10.41
N ASP A 152 -0.69 5.18 -11.10
CA ASP A 152 -2.06 4.68 -10.99
C ASP A 152 -2.06 3.55 -9.96
N ILE A 153 -3.11 3.47 -9.14
CA ILE A 153 -3.34 2.32 -8.27
C ILE A 153 -4.23 1.35 -9.03
N VAL A 154 -3.80 0.10 -9.16
CA VAL A 154 -4.49 -0.89 -10.00
C VAL A 154 -4.70 -2.22 -9.27
N GLU A 155 -5.82 -2.89 -9.54
CA GLU A 155 -6.04 -4.29 -9.19
C GLU A 155 -5.60 -5.17 -10.37
N VAL A 156 -4.75 -6.14 -10.13
CA VAL A 156 -4.38 -7.15 -11.12
C VAL A 156 -5.54 -8.13 -11.24
N VAL A 157 -6.16 -8.22 -12.41
CA VAL A 157 -7.32 -9.10 -12.65
C VAL A 157 -6.94 -10.40 -13.37
N ASP A 158 -5.74 -10.43 -13.94
CA ASP A 158 -5.19 -11.54 -14.70
C ASP A 158 -3.67 -11.52 -14.56
N ASP A 159 -3.09 -12.62 -14.09
CA ASP A 159 -1.68 -12.71 -13.74
C ASP A 159 -0.77 -12.92 -14.94
N TYR A 160 0.50 -12.54 -14.78
CA TYR A 160 1.52 -12.88 -15.75
C TYR A 160 1.87 -14.38 -15.65
N CYS A 161 1.74 -15.10 -16.76
CA CYS A 161 2.26 -16.45 -16.88
C CYS A 161 3.07 -16.62 -18.19
N ALA A 162 4.02 -17.55 -18.18
CA ALA A 162 4.94 -17.74 -19.31
C ALA A 162 4.25 -18.07 -20.64
N GLY A 163 3.03 -18.64 -20.61
CA GLY A 163 2.25 -18.94 -21.81
C GLY A 163 1.43 -17.77 -22.36
N LYS A 164 1.31 -16.67 -21.62
CA LYS A 164 0.47 -15.51 -21.98
C LYS A 164 1.25 -14.22 -22.16
N GLU A 165 2.40 -14.09 -21.48
CA GLU A 165 3.30 -12.94 -21.50
C GLU A 165 2.65 -11.55 -21.30
N ILE A 166 1.40 -11.51 -20.82
CA ILE A 166 0.59 -10.30 -20.58
C ILE A 166 -0.10 -10.46 -19.23
N ALA A 167 0.03 -9.43 -18.37
CA ALA A 167 -0.84 -9.26 -17.21
C ALA A 167 -1.97 -8.28 -17.55
N LYS A 168 -3.12 -8.40 -16.88
CA LYS A 168 -4.21 -7.42 -17.02
C LYS A 168 -4.51 -6.78 -15.68
N ALA A 169 -4.72 -5.47 -15.69
CA ALA A 169 -5.07 -4.70 -14.52
C ALA A 169 -6.28 -3.79 -14.76
N VAL A 170 -6.91 -3.34 -13.68
CA VAL A 170 -8.00 -2.35 -13.71
C VAL A 170 -7.65 -1.23 -12.74
N ALA A 171 -7.81 0.02 -13.16
CA ALA A 171 -7.57 1.17 -12.32
C ALA A 171 -8.54 1.22 -11.13
N LEU A 172 -8.00 1.58 -9.97
CA LEU A 172 -8.74 1.85 -8.76
C LEU A 172 -8.68 3.35 -8.44
N THR A 173 -9.82 3.91 -8.07
CA THR A 173 -9.94 5.31 -7.67
C THR A 173 -10.25 5.39 -6.19
N ALA A 174 -9.60 6.33 -5.49
CA ALA A 174 -9.96 6.65 -4.12
C ALA A 174 -11.42 7.14 -4.09
N LYS A 175 -12.16 6.77 -3.04
CA LYS A 175 -13.57 7.20 -2.88
C LYS A 175 -13.72 8.68 -2.58
N ASP A 176 -12.70 9.28 -1.99
CA ASP A 176 -12.55 10.68 -1.63
C ASP A 176 -11.04 11.02 -1.61
N SER A 177 -10.66 12.30 -1.56
CA SER A 177 -9.27 12.74 -1.73
C SER A 177 -8.29 12.17 -0.70
N ASP A 178 -8.78 11.88 0.52
CA ASP A 178 -7.96 11.38 1.63
C ASP A 178 -8.31 9.93 2.00
N SER A 179 -9.06 9.23 1.15
CA SER A 179 -9.53 7.88 1.43
C SER A 179 -8.39 6.87 1.35
N LEU A 180 -8.37 5.95 2.30
CA LEU A 180 -7.67 4.66 2.16
C LEU A 180 -8.52 3.64 1.42
N LEU A 181 -9.74 4.02 1.02
CA LEU A 181 -10.71 3.16 0.37
C LEU A 181 -10.72 3.40 -1.14
N TYR A 182 -10.42 2.35 -1.88
CA TYR A 182 -10.29 2.36 -3.33
C TYR A 182 -11.35 1.45 -3.96
N GLY A 183 -12.04 1.98 -4.96
CA GLY A 183 -13.05 1.25 -5.72
C GLY A 183 -12.66 1.12 -7.19
N LYS A 184 -13.25 0.15 -7.89
CA LYS A 184 -13.19 0.14 -9.36
C LYS A 184 -13.97 1.34 -9.85
N GLN A 185 -13.41 2.06 -10.82
CA GLN A 185 -14.08 3.21 -11.43
C GLN A 185 -15.41 2.74 -12.07
N GLU A 186 -16.52 3.42 -11.73
CA GLU A 186 -17.88 3.02 -12.13
C GLU A 186 -18.13 3.16 -13.64
N SER A 187 -17.35 4.00 -14.33
CA SER A 187 -17.43 4.19 -15.78
C SER A 187 -16.43 3.28 -16.49
N ASN A 188 -16.91 2.20 -17.10
CA ASN A 188 -16.25 1.39 -18.14
C ASN A 188 -14.71 1.31 -18.03
N ALA A 189 -14.19 1.04 -16.82
CA ALA A 189 -12.77 1.03 -16.55
C ALA A 189 -12.14 -0.07 -17.40
N GLY A 190 -11.52 0.34 -18.51
CA GLY A 190 -10.93 -0.58 -19.46
C GLY A 190 -9.86 -1.42 -18.79
N PHE A 191 -9.70 -2.65 -19.28
CA PHE A 191 -8.54 -3.44 -18.91
C PHE A 191 -7.27 -2.75 -19.43
N ILE A 192 -6.29 -2.62 -18.54
CA ILE A 192 -4.93 -2.23 -18.90
C ILE A 192 -4.18 -3.53 -19.18
N ASP A 193 -3.94 -3.81 -20.45
CA ASP A 193 -3.07 -4.91 -20.86
C ASP A 193 -1.61 -4.46 -20.71
N ILE A 194 -0.86 -5.21 -19.91
CA ILE A 194 0.53 -4.90 -19.59
C ILE A 194 1.37 -6.05 -20.13
N PRO A 195 2.00 -5.90 -21.31
CA PRO A 195 2.87 -6.93 -21.86
C PRO A 195 4.17 -7.06 -21.05
N LYS A 196 4.87 -8.17 -21.23
CA LYS A 196 6.18 -8.44 -20.59
C LYS A 196 7.17 -7.28 -20.69
N SER A 197 7.24 -6.63 -21.86
CA SER A 197 8.12 -5.47 -22.11
C SER A 197 7.75 -4.24 -21.28
N GLU A 198 6.54 -4.16 -20.75
CA GLU A 198 6.06 -3.08 -19.87
C GLU A 198 6.01 -3.50 -18.38
N MET A 199 6.53 -4.67 -17.99
CA MET A 199 6.49 -5.13 -16.59
C MET A 199 7.22 -4.20 -15.61
N SER A 200 8.19 -3.42 -16.09
CA SER A 200 8.88 -2.38 -15.31
C SER A 200 7.96 -1.22 -14.89
N ARG A 201 6.72 -1.16 -15.40
CA ARG A 201 5.70 -0.22 -14.92
C ARG A 201 5.17 -0.59 -13.53
N PHE A 202 5.22 -1.86 -13.14
CA PHE A 202 4.86 -2.25 -11.77
C PHE A 202 5.94 -1.77 -10.80
N SER A 203 5.59 -0.80 -9.96
CA SER A 203 6.51 -0.20 -8.99
C SER A 203 6.58 -1.02 -7.71
N HIS A 204 5.44 -1.30 -7.08
CA HIS A 204 5.40 -2.12 -5.88
C HIS A 204 3.96 -2.56 -5.60
N GLN A 205 3.83 -3.68 -4.91
CA GLN A 205 2.54 -4.12 -4.39
C GLN A 205 2.16 -3.25 -3.20
N ILE A 206 0.90 -2.83 -3.15
CA ILE A 206 0.30 -2.13 -2.03
C ILE A 206 -0.49 -3.17 -1.23
N PRO A 207 -0.14 -3.44 0.04
CA PRO A 207 -0.93 -4.33 0.89
C PRO A 207 -2.38 -3.83 0.95
N ALA A 208 -3.33 -4.74 0.75
CA ALA A 208 -4.73 -4.37 0.56
C ALA A 208 -5.68 -5.43 1.12
N VAL A 209 -6.78 -4.98 1.72
CA VAL A 209 -7.87 -5.84 2.20
C VAL A 209 -9.14 -5.53 1.43
N ARG A 210 -9.74 -6.57 0.84
CA ARG A 210 -10.99 -6.43 0.10
C ARG A 210 -12.18 -6.55 1.03
N HIS A 211 -13.00 -5.51 1.05
CA HIS A 211 -14.29 -5.49 1.74
C HIS A 211 -15.42 -5.70 0.73
N GLN A 212 -16.19 -6.76 0.91
CA GLN A 212 -17.41 -6.97 0.14
C GLN A 212 -18.56 -6.16 0.77
N LYS A 213 -19.29 -5.39 -0.04
CA LYS A 213 -20.52 -4.76 0.43
C LYS A 213 -21.58 -5.85 0.55
N ARG A 214 -22.18 -6.01 1.74
CA ARG A 214 -23.30 -6.95 1.95
C ARG A 214 -24.42 -6.59 0.96
N SER A 215 -24.79 -7.49 0.06
CA SER A 215 -25.79 -7.20 -0.97
C SER A 215 -27.16 -7.00 -0.32
N THR A 216 -27.79 -5.84 -0.54
CA THR A 216 -29.26 -5.77 -0.49
C THR A 216 -29.79 -6.26 -1.84
N ARG A 217 -30.99 -6.88 -1.86
CA ARG A 217 -31.54 -7.73 -2.93
C ARG A 217 -31.61 -7.14 -4.36
N ARG A 218 -31.13 -5.93 -4.63
CA ARG A 218 -31.22 -5.29 -5.97
C ARG A 218 -29.95 -4.60 -6.48
N VAL A 219 -28.86 -4.54 -5.72
CA VAL A 219 -27.59 -3.98 -6.22
C VAL A 219 -26.44 -4.81 -5.66
N GLN A 220 -25.72 -5.50 -6.54
CA GLN A 220 -24.47 -6.16 -6.19
C GLN A 220 -23.44 -5.06 -5.91
N GLY A 221 -23.23 -4.74 -4.64
CA GLY A 221 -22.32 -3.66 -4.27
C GLY A 221 -20.91 -4.00 -4.73
N VAL A 222 -20.33 -3.14 -5.57
CA VAL A 222 -18.93 -3.26 -5.98
C VAL A 222 -18.08 -3.20 -4.70
N GLY A 223 -17.34 -4.28 -4.42
CA GLY A 223 -16.43 -4.33 -3.27
C GLY A 223 -15.38 -3.21 -3.36
N TYR A 224 -14.83 -2.81 -2.22
CA TYR A 224 -13.76 -1.82 -2.16
C TYR A 224 -12.53 -2.42 -1.49
N TRP A 225 -11.38 -1.84 -1.78
CA TRP A 225 -10.10 -2.16 -1.17
C TRP A 225 -9.78 -1.12 -0.11
N GLU A 226 -9.39 -1.56 1.06
CA GLU A 226 -8.69 -0.73 2.03
C GLU A 226 -7.20 -0.97 1.84
N LEU A 227 -6.42 0.09 1.62
CA LEU A 227 -4.99 0.00 1.32
C LEU A 227 -4.15 0.39 2.53
N ASP A 228 -2.96 -0.23 2.65
CA ASP A 228 -1.97 0.19 3.62
C ASP A 228 -1.48 1.59 3.28
N PRO A 229 -1.69 2.58 4.18
CA PRO A 229 -1.35 3.96 3.90
C PRO A 229 0.14 4.16 3.62
N ARG A 230 1.04 3.35 4.23
CA ARG A 230 2.50 3.47 4.09
C ARG A 230 3.01 3.08 2.71
N ALA A 231 2.22 2.34 1.95
CA ALA A 231 2.57 1.91 0.60
C ALA A 231 1.82 2.71 -0.48
N ILE A 232 1.04 3.74 -0.13
CA ILE A 232 0.38 4.60 -1.13
C ILE A 232 1.38 5.68 -1.59
N PRO A 233 1.71 5.76 -2.90
CA PRO A 233 2.61 6.80 -3.40
C PRO A 233 2.09 8.21 -3.11
N GLY A 234 3.00 9.12 -2.75
CA GLY A 234 2.67 10.52 -2.47
C GLY A 234 2.05 10.79 -1.10
N ARG A 235 1.84 9.78 -0.25
CA ARG A 235 1.50 9.96 1.16
C ARG A 235 2.76 9.97 2.02
N THR A 236 3.06 11.10 2.65
CA THR A 236 4.07 11.16 3.71
C THR A 236 3.45 10.72 5.02
N ILE A 237 3.92 9.60 5.56
CA ILE A 237 3.57 9.18 6.93
C ILE A 237 4.78 9.49 7.80
N VAL A 238 4.59 10.39 8.76
CA VAL A 238 5.59 10.64 9.79
C VAL A 238 5.66 9.38 10.66
N LEU A 239 6.85 8.79 10.75
CA LEU A 239 7.13 7.71 11.69
C LEU A 239 7.43 8.37 13.04
N ASP A 240 6.53 8.20 14.02
CA ASP A 240 6.80 8.49 15.43
C ASP A 240 7.63 7.38 16.09
#